data_AF-A0A183BAB5-F1
#
_entry.id   AF-A0A183BAB5-F1
#
_cell.length_a   1.000
_cell.length_b   1.000
_cell.length_c   1.000
_cell.angle_alpha   90.00
_cell.angle_beta   90.00
_cell.angle_gamma   90.00
#
_symmetry.space_group_name_H-M   'P 1'
#
loop_
_entity.id
_entity.type
_entity.pdbx_description
1 polymer ?
#
loop_
_entity_poly.entity_id
_entity_poly.type
_entity_poly.pdbx_seq_one_letter_code
_entity_poly.pdbx_strand_id
1 'polypeptide(L)'
;MISAEAPILFAKAAELFIRELTLRAWIHTERNRRRTLQRNDIAMAVSDGDTDQFDFLIDIVPREEARGHRRVSVPICQGNNISNISRGSFFRYL
;
A
#
# COMPACT_ATOMS: atom_id res chain seq x y z
N MET A 1 7.32 -28.64 -15.50
CA MET A 1 6.68 -27.71 -16.46
C MET A 1 5.72 -26.81 -15.71
N ILE A 2 5.64 -25.53 -16.08
CA ILE A 2 4.65 -24.58 -15.54
C ILE A 2 3.38 -24.67 -16.40
N SER A 3 2.19 -24.58 -15.78
CA SER A 3 0.91 -24.57 -16.49
C SER A 3 0.77 -23.34 -17.40
N ALA A 4 0.13 -23.52 -18.56
CA ALA A 4 -0.12 -22.42 -19.52
C ALA A 4 -0.97 -21.28 -18.93
N GLU A 5 -1.80 -21.57 -17.92
CA GLU A 5 -2.65 -20.57 -17.26
C GLU A 5 -1.90 -19.73 -16.23
N ALA A 6 -0.79 -20.23 -15.69
CA ALA A 6 -0.08 -19.57 -14.59
C ALA A 6 0.41 -18.16 -14.96
N PRO A 7 1.06 -17.92 -16.12
CA PRO A 7 1.47 -16.57 -16.51
C PRO A 7 0.31 -15.58 -16.65
N ILE A 8 -0.85 -16.04 -17.13
CA ILE A 8 -2.06 -15.21 -17.32
C ILE A 8 -2.60 -14.76 -15.96
N LEU A 9 -2.68 -15.68 -15.00
CA LEU A 9 -3.11 -15.38 -13.63
C LEU A 9 -2.14 -14.44 -12.92
N PHE A 10 -0.83 -14.68 -13.04
CA PHE A 10 0.18 -13.81 -12.44
C PHE A 10 0.15 -12.40 -13.02
N ALA A 11 -0.08 -12.25 -14.33
CA ALA A 11 -0.21 -10.93 -14.95
C ALA A 11 -1.39 -10.16 -14.33
N LYS A 12 -2.55 -10.81 -14.15
CA LYS A 12 -3.72 -10.16 -13.54
C LYS A 12 -3.52 -9.88 -12.05
N ALA A 13 -2.92 -10.82 -11.33
CA ALA A 13 -2.58 -10.63 -9.92
C ALA A 13 -1.60 -9.46 -9.73
N ALA A 14 -0.59 -9.35 -10.58
CA ALA A 14 0.37 -8.24 -10.56
C ALA A 14 -0.31 -6.90 -10.84
N GLU A 15 -1.24 -6.83 -11.79
CA GLU A 15 -2.04 -5.62 -12.06
C GLU A 15 -2.83 -5.18 -10.82
N LEU A 16 -3.55 -6.10 -10.19
CA LEU A 16 -4.32 -5.83 -8.97
C LEU A 16 -3.41 -5.43 -7.81
N PHE A 17 -2.27 -6.10 -7.66
CA PHE A 17 -1.29 -5.81 -6.63
C PHE A 17 -0.72 -4.40 -6.77
N ILE A 18 -0.29 -4.00 -7.97
CA ILE A 18 0.24 -2.65 -8.23
C ILE A 18 -0.84 -1.61 -7.94
N ARG A 19 -2.08 -1.85 -8.36
CA ARG A 19 -3.21 -0.92 -8.12
C ARG A 19 -3.46 -0.72 -6.62
N GLU A 20 -3.56 -1.81 -5.86
CA GLU A 20 -3.85 -1.77 -4.43
C GLU A 20 -2.73 -1.09 -3.63
N LEU A 21 -1.47 -1.44 -3.91
CA LEU A 21 -0.31 -0.82 -3.26
C LEU A 21 -0.26 0.68 -3.55
N THR A 22 -0.52 1.08 -4.80
CA THR A 22 -0.50 2.50 -5.19
C THR A 22 -1.62 3.27 -4.51
N LEU A 23 -2.83 2.71 -4.40
CA LEU A 23 -3.95 3.33 -3.69
C LEU A 23 -3.62 3.61 -2.23
N ARG A 24 -3.00 2.65 -1.55
CA ARG A 24 -2.60 2.82 -0.14
C ARG A 24 -1.50 3.84 0.03
N ALA A 25 -0.44 3.77 -0.80
CA ALA A 25 0.63 4.77 -0.79
C ALA A 25 0.12 6.19 -1.11
N TRP A 26 -0.89 6.32 -1.97
CA TRP A 26 -1.48 7.61 -2.31
C TRP A 26 -2.10 8.32 -1.10
N ILE A 27 -2.70 7.59 -0.17
CA ILE A 27 -3.25 8.17 1.07
C ILE A 27 -2.18 8.95 1.83
N HIS A 28 -0.95 8.43 1.90
CA HIS A 28 0.16 9.13 2.55
C HIS A 28 0.68 10.31 1.73
N THR A 29 0.59 10.24 0.40
CA THR A 29 0.92 11.37 -0.48
C THR A 29 -0.04 12.54 -0.25
N GLU A 30 -1.35 12.26 -0.19
CA GLU A 30 -2.39 13.25 0.07
C GLU A 30 -2.30 13.84 1.48
N ARG A 31 -2.03 13.01 2.50
CA ARG A 31 -1.79 13.46 3.89
C ARG A 31 -0.66 14.49 3.95
N ASN A 32 0.36 14.33 3.10
CA ASN A 32 1.49 15.25 2.98
C ASN A 32 1.22 16.43 2.03
N ARG A 33 -0.01 16.61 1.54
CA ARG A 33 -0.42 17.64 0.55
C ARG A 33 0.40 17.60 -0.73
N ARG A 34 1.00 16.45 -1.05
CA ARG A 34 1.73 16.24 -2.30
C ARG A 34 0.80 15.70 -3.37
N ARG A 35 1.16 15.92 -4.63
CA ARG A 35 0.47 15.38 -5.81
C ARG A 35 1.34 14.40 -6.61
N THR A 36 2.48 14.04 -6.03
CA THR A 36 3.48 13.15 -6.63
C THR A 36 3.80 12.08 -5.61
N LEU A 37 3.57 10.82 -5.99
CA LEU A 37 3.87 9.66 -5.18
C LEU A 37 5.39 9.54 -5.00
N GLN A 38 5.86 9.34 -3.78
CA GLN A 38 7.28 9.18 -3.47
C GLN A 38 7.56 7.79 -2.89
N ARG A 39 8.83 7.37 -2.94
CA ARG A 39 9.27 6.09 -2.33
C ARG A 39 8.93 6.00 -0.84
N ASN A 40 9.00 7.13 -0.12
CA ASN A 40 8.62 7.20 1.29
C ASN A 40 7.13 6.87 1.53
N ASP A 41 6.24 7.24 0.61
CA ASP A 41 4.80 6.92 0.73
C ASP A 41 4.55 5.41 0.63
N ILE A 42 5.32 4.74 -0.23
CA ILE A 42 5.29 3.28 -0.36
C ILE A 42 5.84 2.64 0.91
N ALA A 43 6.96 3.12 1.44
CA ALA A 43 7.53 2.62 2.70
C ALA A 43 6.54 2.76 3.87
N MET A 44 5.85 3.90 3.97
CA MET A 44 4.81 4.09 4.98
C MET A 44 3.61 3.15 4.78
N ALA A 45 3.13 2.97 3.55
CA ALA A 45 2.01 2.09 3.27
C ALA A 45 2.32 0.60 3.54
N VAL A 46 3.54 0.15 3.23
CA VAL A 46 4.01 -1.21 3.53
C VAL A 46 4.28 -1.40 5.03
N SER A 47 4.63 -0.32 5.73
CA SER A 47 4.83 -0.34 7.18
C SER A 47 3.54 -0.18 7.98
N ASP A 48 2.42 0.14 7.33
CA ASP A 48 1.18 0.43 8.03
C ASP A 48 0.61 -0.84 8.67
N GLY A 49 0.22 -0.74 9.94
CA GLY A 49 0.02 -1.90 10.83
C GLY A 49 -1.13 -2.82 10.46
N ASP A 50 -2.04 -2.34 9.64
CA ASP A 50 -3.26 -3.06 9.26
C ASP A 50 -3.05 -3.91 7.99
N THR A 51 -1.78 -4.18 7.61
CA THR A 51 -1.45 -4.69 6.29
C THR A 51 -0.43 -5.84 6.26
N ASP A 52 -0.73 -6.93 6.96
CA ASP A 52 0.08 -8.17 6.95
C ASP A 52 0.28 -8.75 5.54
N GLN A 53 -0.61 -8.45 4.58
CA GLN A 53 -0.50 -8.90 3.19
C GLN A 53 0.71 -8.33 2.43
N PHE A 54 1.35 -7.25 2.92
CA PHE A 54 2.56 -6.67 2.29
C PHE A 54 3.84 -6.99 3.05
N ASP A 55 3.81 -7.89 4.02
CA ASP A 55 4.99 -8.25 4.82
C ASP A 55 6.13 -8.83 3.95
N PHE A 56 5.79 -9.49 2.83
CA PHE A 56 6.79 -9.96 1.86
C PHE A 56 7.63 -8.83 1.21
N LEU A 57 7.26 -7.56 1.38
CA LEU A 57 7.98 -6.39 0.89
C LEU A 57 8.95 -5.80 1.91
N ILE A 58 9.01 -6.29 3.16
CA ILE A 58 9.81 -5.68 4.24
C ILE A 58 11.31 -5.63 3.91
N ASP A 59 11.83 -6.65 3.24
CA ASP A 59 13.24 -6.76 2.87
C ASP A 59 13.56 -6.03 1.56
N ILE A 60 12.53 -5.66 0.79
CA ILE A 60 12.67 -5.03 -0.52
C ILE A 60 12.52 -3.51 -0.43
N VAL A 61 11.58 -3.05 0.40
CA VAL A 61 11.27 -1.62 0.55
C VAL A 61 12.12 -1.05 1.67
N PRO A 62 13.13 -0.22 1.36
CA PRO A 62 14.01 0.35 2.38
C PRO A 62 13.18 1.23 3.32
N ARG A 63 13.24 0.89 4.61
CA ARG A 63 12.63 1.68 5.67
C ARG A 63 13.68 2.64 6.17
N GLU A 64 13.36 3.93 6.23
CA GLU A 64 14.17 4.87 7.01
C GLU A 64 14.11 4.39 8.46
N GLU A 65 15.26 4.07 9.07
CA GLU A 65 15.33 3.40 10.38
C GLU A 65 14.58 4.17 11.47
N ALA A 66 13.30 3.85 11.67
CA ALA A 66 12.58 4.24 12.87
C ALA A 66 13.09 3.36 14.00
N ARG A 67 14.02 3.90 14.78
CA ARG A 67 14.51 3.34 16.04
C ARG A 67 13.36 2.67 16.79
N GLY A 68 13.50 1.37 17.01
CA GLY A 68 12.56 0.42 17.60
C GLY A 68 11.28 0.98 18.22
N HIS A 69 10.14 0.62 17.65
CA HIS A 69 8.90 0.49 18.41
C HIS A 69 8.39 -0.93 18.24
N ARG A 70 8.56 -1.73 19.30
CA ARG A 70 7.74 -2.92 19.57
C ARG A 70 6.28 -2.50 19.40
N ARG A 71 5.57 -3.12 18.45
CA ARG A 71 4.14 -2.93 18.26
C ARG A 71 3.42 -3.52 19.47
N VAL A 72 3.03 -2.68 20.42
CA VAL A 72 1.90 -2.99 21.30
C VAL A 72 0.65 -2.81 20.44
N SER A 73 -0.04 -3.91 20.15
CA SER A 73 -1.36 -3.89 19.53
C SER A 73 -2.34 -3.17 20.44
N VAL A 74 -2.67 -1.92 20.13
CA VAL A 74 -3.80 -1.22 20.74
C VAL A 74 -5.01 -1.46 19.84
N PRO A 75 -6.16 -1.94 20.36
CA PRO A 75 -7.35 -2.11 19.53
C PRO A 75 -7.89 -0.71 19.21
N ILE A 76 -7.83 -0.31 17.94
CA ILE A 76 -8.43 0.93 17.47
C ILE A 76 -9.93 0.71 17.31
N CYS A 77 -10.69 1.48 18.08
CA CYS A 77 -12.12 1.67 17.94
C CYS A 77 -12.42 2.07 16.49
N GLN A 78 -13.11 1.20 15.75
CA GLN A 78 -13.59 1.50 14.40
C GLN A 78 -14.59 2.64 14.46
N GLY A 79 -14.23 3.75 13.83
CA GLY A 79 -15.11 4.90 13.70
C GLY A 79 -14.46 5.96 12.85
N ASN A 80 -14.23 5.69 11.57
CA ASN A 80 -14.11 6.76 10.58
C ASN A 80 -14.66 6.32 9.23
N ASN A 81 -15.72 7.02 8.84
CA ASN A 81 -16.38 6.96 7.55
C ASN A 81 -15.36 7.10 6.41
N ILE A 82 -15.13 6.01 5.68
CA ILE A 82 -14.29 5.98 4.46
C ILE A 82 -15.08 6.48 3.23
N SER A 83 -16.18 7.22 3.44
CA SER A 83 -16.91 7.87 2.36
C SER A 83 -16.22 9.20 2.04
N ASN A 84 -15.64 9.29 0.85
CA ASN A 84 -15.19 10.52 0.17
C ASN A 84 -13.71 10.92 0.25
N ILE A 85 -12.77 9.98 0.42
CA ILE A 85 -11.42 10.21 -0.12
C ILE A 85 -11.55 10.17 -1.64
N SER A 86 -11.11 11.22 -2.31
CA SER A 86 -11.21 11.43 -3.76
C SER A 86 -10.54 10.31 -4.56
N ARG A 87 -11.23 9.17 -4.69
CA ARG A 87 -10.84 8.02 -5.53
C ARG A 87 -10.63 8.39 -7.01
N GLY A 88 -11.01 9.61 -7.41
CA GLY A 88 -11.24 9.97 -8.81
C GLY A 88 -10.13 10.71 -9.55
N SER A 89 -9.06 11.23 -8.93
CA SER A 89 -8.10 12.07 -9.67
C SER A 89 -6.92 11.33 -10.30
N PHE A 90 -6.33 10.33 -9.64
CA PHE A 90 -5.15 9.64 -10.19
C PHE A 90 -5.50 8.42 -11.06
N PHE A 91 -6.46 7.60 -10.62
CA PHE A 91 -6.82 6.34 -11.30
C PHE A 91 -7.83 6.46 -12.44
N ARG A 92 -8.24 7.68 -12.80
CA ARG A 92 -9.11 7.89 -13.96
C ARG A 92 -8.39 7.63 -15.30
N TYR A 93 -7.05 7.57 -15.26
CA TYR A 93 -6.18 7.45 -16.44
C TYR A 93 -5.31 6.18 -16.43
N LEU A 94 -5.58 5.24 -15.51
CA LEU A 94 -4.91 3.93 -15.36
C LEU A 94 -5.97 2.82 -15.39
#